data_AF-A0A954NC75-F1
#
_entry.id   AF-A0A954NC75-F1
#
_cell.length_a   1.000
_cell.length_b   1.000
_cell.length_c   1.000
_cell.angle_alpha   90.00
_cell.angle_beta   90.00
_cell.angle_gamma   90.00
#
_symmetry.space_group_name_H-M   'P 1'
#
loop_
_entity.id
_entity.type
_entity.pdbx_description
1 polymer ?
#
loop_
_entity_poly.entity_id
_entity_poly.type
_entity_poly.pdbx_seq_one_letter_code
_entity_poly.pdbx_strand_id
1 'polypeptide(L)'
;MHYAELHTTTNFSFLQAASHPEELVERAAALGYAALAVTDLASVAGVVRAHTAAKDAGLRLIVGATITPRDAMPVVLWAPDRPAYGELCQLITRGRRRAAKGACDLDFDDLATHADGLLAGVLPAPNKDIQPDDVHRYRELFA
;
A
#
# COMPACT_ATOMS: atom_id res chain seq x y z
N MET A 1 -8.27 -13.90 -19.28
CA MET A 1 -7.36 -12.84 -18.79
C MET A 1 -7.18 -13.06 -17.30
N HIS A 2 -5.97 -12.91 -16.78
CA HIS A 2 -5.70 -13.03 -15.35
C HIS A 2 -5.74 -11.64 -14.72
N TYR A 3 -6.67 -11.41 -13.79
CA TYR A 3 -6.76 -10.16 -13.04
C TYR A 3 -5.93 -10.26 -11.76
N ALA A 4 -5.22 -9.20 -11.41
CA ALA A 4 -4.55 -9.04 -10.13
C ALA A 4 -5.01 -7.73 -9.51
N GLU A 5 -5.47 -7.79 -8.26
CA GLU A 5 -5.87 -6.61 -7.53
C GLU A 5 -4.64 -6.00 -6.86
N LEU A 6 -4.28 -4.77 -7.25
CA LEU A 6 -3.06 -4.10 -6.79
C LEU A 6 -3.34 -3.05 -5.70
N HIS A 7 -4.58 -2.73 -5.41
CA HIS A 7 -4.92 -1.76 -4.36
C HIS A 7 -6.15 -2.24 -3.59
N THR A 8 -5.93 -2.83 -2.41
CA THR A 8 -7.01 -3.26 -1.52
C THR A 8 -6.65 -3.03 -0.07
N THR A 9 -7.61 -2.47 0.66
CA THR A 9 -7.53 -2.19 2.10
C THR A 9 -8.34 -3.21 2.88
N THR A 10 -7.82 -3.59 4.05
CA THR A 10 -8.48 -4.47 5.02
C THR A 10 -8.99 -3.65 6.20
N ASN A 11 -9.68 -4.30 7.14
CA ASN A 11 -10.13 -3.67 8.38
C ASN A 11 -9.01 -3.13 9.30
N PHE A 12 -7.74 -3.37 8.96
CA PHE A 12 -6.59 -2.71 9.59
C PHE A 12 -6.40 -1.26 9.11
N SER A 13 -7.11 -0.85 8.06
CA SER A 13 -7.34 0.54 7.69
C SER A 13 -8.56 1.08 8.45
N PHE A 14 -8.34 1.48 9.71
CA PHE A 14 -9.41 1.84 10.64
C PHE A 14 -10.31 2.96 10.09
N LEU A 15 -11.64 2.78 10.19
CA LEU A 15 -12.68 3.67 9.66
C LEU A 15 -12.62 3.90 8.13
N GLN A 16 -11.83 3.11 7.39
CA GLN A 16 -11.71 3.20 5.93
C GLN A 16 -12.16 1.91 5.24
N ALA A 17 -12.02 0.76 5.89
CA ALA A 17 -12.43 -0.53 5.35
C ALA A 17 -12.96 -1.48 6.44
N ALA A 18 -13.75 -2.47 6.01
CA ALA A 18 -14.48 -3.37 6.90
C ALA A 18 -14.09 -4.85 6.76
N SER A 19 -13.62 -5.27 5.57
CA SER A 19 -13.33 -6.68 5.28
C SER A 19 -12.07 -7.18 5.99
N HIS A 20 -12.12 -8.40 6.51
CA HIS A 20 -10.94 -9.04 7.08
C HIS A 20 -9.94 -9.46 5.98
N PRO A 21 -8.63 -9.49 6.28
CA PRO A 21 -7.62 -9.92 5.30
C PRO A 21 -7.88 -11.32 4.73
N GLU A 22 -8.31 -12.26 5.56
CA GLU A 22 -8.59 -13.64 5.16
C GLU A 22 -9.78 -13.74 4.20
N GLU A 23 -10.86 -12.99 4.49
CA GLU A 23 -12.07 -12.94 3.64
C GLU A 23 -11.74 -12.42 2.24
N LEU A 24 -10.88 -11.39 2.16
CA LEU A 24 -10.44 -10.82 0.88
C LEU A 24 -9.62 -11.82 0.06
N VAL A 25 -8.73 -12.56 0.72
CA VAL A 25 -7.93 -13.60 0.08
C VAL A 25 -8.82 -14.74 -0.43
N GLU A 26 -9.72 -15.26 0.41
CA GLU A 26 -10.65 -16.33 0.04
C GLU A 26 -11.51 -15.89 -1.15
N ARG A 27 -12.00 -14.65 -1.12
CA ARG A 27 -12.79 -14.10 -2.22
C ARG A 27 -11.99 -13.98 -3.51
N ALA A 28 -10.77 -13.47 -3.44
CA ALA A 28 -9.88 -13.33 -4.60
C ALA A 28 -9.53 -14.69 -5.21
N ALA A 29 -9.24 -15.70 -4.38
CA ALA A 29 -8.99 -17.06 -4.82
C ALA A 29 -10.24 -17.69 -5.48
N ALA A 30 -11.42 -17.53 -4.89
CA ALA A 30 -12.68 -18.02 -5.46
C ALA A 30 -13.04 -17.35 -6.80
N LEU A 31 -12.60 -16.12 -7.02
CA LEU A 31 -12.77 -15.39 -8.28
C LEU A 31 -11.67 -15.70 -9.32
N GLY A 32 -10.67 -16.51 -8.97
CA GLY A 32 -9.57 -16.87 -9.88
C GLY A 32 -8.58 -15.72 -10.14
N TYR A 33 -8.36 -14.84 -9.15
CA TYR A 33 -7.36 -13.79 -9.26
C TYR A 33 -5.95 -14.39 -9.34
N ALA A 34 -5.07 -13.75 -10.11
CA ALA A 34 -3.66 -14.13 -10.15
C ALA A 34 -2.88 -13.67 -8.91
N ALA A 35 -3.27 -12.54 -8.32
CA ALA A 35 -2.67 -12.02 -7.11
C ALA A 35 -3.63 -11.04 -6.40
N LEU A 36 -3.36 -10.81 -5.12
CA LEU A 36 -4.01 -9.78 -4.30
C LEU A 36 -2.95 -8.97 -3.57
N ALA A 37 -3.04 -7.65 -3.64
CA ALA A 37 -2.25 -6.74 -2.82
C ALA A 37 -3.01 -6.35 -1.57
N VAL A 38 -2.33 -6.36 -0.43
CA VAL A 38 -2.82 -5.75 0.81
C VAL A 38 -2.05 -4.45 1.02
N THR A 39 -2.77 -3.34 0.95
CA THR A 39 -2.22 -1.97 0.93
C THR A 39 -2.97 -1.12 1.94
N ASP A 40 -2.89 -1.49 3.22
CA ASP A 40 -3.59 -0.76 4.29
C ASP A 40 -3.04 0.67 4.47
N LEU A 41 -3.89 1.57 4.99
CA LEU A 41 -3.53 2.97 5.21
C LEU A 41 -2.44 3.11 6.28
N ALA A 42 -1.24 3.49 5.86
CA ALA A 42 -0.05 3.67 6.68
C ALA A 42 0.13 2.52 7.69
N SER A 43 -0.03 1.28 7.21
CA SER A 43 -0.01 0.07 8.03
C SER A 43 0.33 -1.15 7.18
N VAL A 44 1.00 -2.12 7.79
CA VAL A 44 1.21 -3.49 7.26
C VAL A 44 0.60 -4.54 8.19
N ALA A 45 -0.26 -4.13 9.13
CA ALA A 45 -0.78 -5.01 10.17
C ALA A 45 -1.67 -6.15 9.63
N GLY A 46 -2.40 -5.92 8.52
CA GLY A 46 -3.21 -6.95 7.87
C GLY A 46 -2.40 -8.00 7.10
N VAL A 47 -1.12 -7.73 6.82
CA VAL A 47 -0.28 -8.56 5.92
C VAL A 47 -0.05 -9.95 6.49
N VAL A 48 0.19 -10.10 7.79
CA VAL A 48 0.47 -11.43 8.39
C VAL A 48 -0.74 -12.35 8.26
N ARG A 49 -1.94 -11.84 8.53
CA ARG A 49 -3.19 -12.60 8.40
C ARG A 49 -3.48 -12.94 6.94
N ALA A 50 -3.31 -11.98 6.03
CA ALA A 50 -3.42 -12.21 4.60
C ALA A 50 -2.42 -13.25 4.09
N HIS A 51 -1.18 -13.24 4.59
CA HIS A 51 -0.12 -14.14 4.15
C HIS A 51 -0.42 -15.59 4.47
N THR A 52 -0.90 -15.86 5.69
CA THR A 52 -1.33 -17.21 6.08
C THR A 52 -2.46 -17.70 5.18
N ALA A 53 -3.53 -16.90 5.03
CA ALA A 53 -4.66 -17.27 4.18
C ALA A 53 -4.25 -17.46 2.71
N ALA A 54 -3.37 -16.60 2.18
CA ALA A 54 -2.94 -16.64 0.78
C ALA A 54 -2.12 -17.90 0.50
N LYS A 55 -1.29 -18.33 1.45
CA LYS A 55 -0.56 -19.58 1.38
C LYS A 55 -1.49 -20.78 1.32
N ASP A 56 -2.53 -20.80 2.16
CA ASP A 56 -3.51 -21.90 2.19
C ASP A 56 -4.37 -21.95 0.92
N ALA A 57 -4.71 -20.78 0.37
CA ALA A 57 -5.49 -20.64 -0.86
C ALA A 57 -4.66 -20.79 -2.16
N GLY A 58 -3.32 -20.87 -2.06
CA GLY A 58 -2.43 -20.87 -3.23
C GLY A 58 -2.43 -19.55 -4.03
N LEU A 59 -2.83 -18.44 -3.41
CA LEU A 59 -2.91 -17.12 -4.02
C LEU A 59 -1.60 -16.34 -3.80
N ARG A 60 -1.12 -15.64 -4.84
CA ARG A 60 0.04 -14.75 -4.68
C ARG A 60 -0.36 -13.48 -3.92
N LEU A 61 0.22 -13.28 -2.75
CA LEU A 61 0.08 -12.03 -1.99
C LEU A 61 1.15 -11.00 -2.42
N ILE A 62 0.73 -9.76 -2.60
CA ILE A 62 1.61 -8.58 -2.79
C ILE A 62 1.51 -7.73 -1.53
N VAL A 63 2.67 -7.33 -0.99
CA VAL A 63 2.73 -6.53 0.23
C VAL A 63 2.89 -5.06 -0.13
N GLY A 64 2.09 -4.19 0.49
CA GLY A 64 2.20 -2.76 0.32
C GLY A 64 1.51 -1.97 1.41
N ALA A 65 1.44 -0.66 1.23
CA ALA A 65 0.67 0.25 2.07
C ALA A 65 0.27 1.50 1.27
N THR A 66 -0.84 2.11 1.63
CA THR A 66 -1.23 3.42 1.11
C THR A 66 -0.70 4.51 2.02
N ILE A 67 0.01 5.49 1.47
CA ILE A 67 0.59 6.63 2.18
C ILE A 67 -0.05 7.91 1.66
N THR A 68 -0.39 8.82 2.57
CA THR A 68 -0.93 10.14 2.26
C THR A 68 0.02 11.20 2.80
N PRO A 69 0.98 11.68 1.98
CA PRO A 69 1.83 12.79 2.38
C PRO A 69 1.01 14.07 2.54
N ARG A 70 1.44 14.96 3.43
CA ARG A 70 0.75 16.24 3.66
C ARG A 70 0.93 17.26 2.54
N ASP A 71 1.98 17.10 1.73
CA ASP A 71 2.42 18.04 0.68
C ASP A 71 2.48 17.39 -0.73
N ALA A 72 1.91 16.20 -0.88
CA ALA A 72 1.85 15.48 -2.16
C ALA A 72 0.60 14.57 -2.24
N MET A 73 0.33 14.02 -3.42
CA MET A 73 -0.82 13.15 -3.65
C MET A 73 -0.69 11.82 -2.88
N PRO A 74 -1.81 11.16 -2.51
CA PRO A 74 -1.73 9.82 -1.94
C PRO A 74 -1.08 8.83 -2.92
N VAL A 75 -0.34 7.88 -2.39
CA VAL A 75 0.43 6.90 -3.16
C VAL A 75 0.27 5.52 -2.53
N VAL A 76 0.07 4.51 -3.38
CA VAL A 76 0.21 3.10 -2.99
C VAL A 76 1.66 2.70 -3.21
N LEU A 77 2.30 2.15 -2.18
CA LEU A 77 3.65 1.62 -2.26
C LEU A 77 3.59 0.10 -2.18
N TRP A 78 4.28 -0.58 -3.09
CA TRP A 78 4.45 -2.03 -3.09
C TRP A 78 5.90 -2.40 -2.80
N ALA A 79 6.11 -3.38 -1.92
CA ALA A 79 7.41 -3.94 -1.58
C ALA A 79 7.64 -5.23 -2.37
N PRO A 80 8.40 -5.20 -3.49
CA PRO A 80 8.64 -6.38 -4.32
C PRO A 80 9.57 -7.39 -3.64
N ASP A 81 10.38 -6.96 -2.68
CA ASP A 81 11.35 -7.79 -1.97
C ASP A 81 11.49 -7.41 -0.48
N ARG A 82 12.38 -8.14 0.20
CA ARG A 82 12.61 -7.99 1.64
C ARG A 82 13.30 -6.67 2.02
N PRO A 83 14.33 -6.17 1.30
CA PRO A 83 14.87 -4.83 1.52
C PRO A 83 13.81 -3.73 1.41
N ALA A 84 13.01 -3.73 0.33
CA ALA A 84 11.96 -2.74 0.12
C ALA A 84 10.87 -2.80 1.20
N TYR A 85 10.53 -4.00 1.68
CA TYR A 85 9.63 -4.16 2.84
C TYR A 85 10.19 -3.48 4.11
N GLY A 86 11.51 -3.55 4.29
CA GLY A 86 12.22 -2.82 5.35
C GLY A 86 12.05 -1.31 5.24
N GLU A 87 12.25 -0.74 4.05
CA GLU A 87 12.05 0.69 3.78
C GLU A 87 10.61 1.13 4.04
N LEU A 88 9.62 0.34 3.57
CA LEU A 88 8.20 0.61 3.83
C LEU A 88 7.90 0.66 5.34
N CYS A 89 8.44 -0.28 6.11
CA CYS A 89 8.25 -0.33 7.55
C CYS A 89 8.90 0.87 8.26
N GLN A 90 10.09 1.29 7.81
CA GLN A 90 10.79 2.46 8.36
C GLN A 90 10.02 3.75 8.09
N LEU A 91 9.53 3.94 6.86
CA LEU A 91 8.68 5.06 6.46
C LEU A 91 7.43 5.15 7.34
N ILE A 92 6.67 4.06 7.46
CA ILE A 92 5.46 4.02 8.28
C ILE A 92 5.80 4.35 9.74
N THR A 93 6.88 3.75 10.28
CA THR A 93 7.33 3.99 11.65
C THR A 93 7.67 5.47 11.88
N ARG A 94 8.37 6.10 10.94
CA ARG A 94 8.73 7.53 10.98
C ARG A 94 7.48 8.40 11.09
N GLY A 95 6.50 8.17 10.23
CA GLY A 95 5.25 8.95 10.23
C GLY A 95 4.38 8.72 11.46
N ARG A 96 4.27 7.49 11.94
CA ARG A 96 3.52 7.16 13.17
C ARG A 96 4.14 7.77 14.42
N ARG A 97 5.47 7.89 14.49
CA ARG A 97 6.17 8.49 15.65
C ARG A 97 6.01 10.01 15.73
N ARG A 98 5.69 10.68 14.62
CA ARG A 98 5.49 12.13 14.55
C ARG A 98 4.06 12.57 14.86
N ALA A 99 3.13 11.63 14.91
CA ALA A 99 1.71 11.92 15.01
C ALA A 99 1.09 11.34 16.31
N ALA A 100 -0.08 11.87 16.67
CA ALA A 100 -0.88 11.29 17.74
C ALA A 100 -1.33 9.85 17.39
N LYS A 101 -1.69 9.06 18.40
CA LYS A 101 -2.14 7.67 18.21
C LYS A 101 -3.26 7.60 17.17
N GLY A 102 -3.07 6.75 16.17
CA GLY A 102 -4.03 6.55 15.08
C GLY A 102 -3.76 7.40 13.84
N ALA A 103 -2.96 8.46 13.94
CA ALA A 103 -2.53 9.28 12.81
C ALA A 103 -1.14 8.88 12.28
N CYS A 104 -0.75 9.43 11.14
CA CYS A 104 0.56 9.27 10.50
C CYS A 104 0.88 10.61 9.82
N ASP A 105 2.04 11.22 10.14
CA ASP A 105 2.45 12.49 9.54
C ASP A 105 3.74 12.28 8.72
N LEU A 106 3.58 12.35 7.40
CA LEU A 106 4.64 12.20 6.42
C LEU A 106 4.57 13.34 5.41
N ASP A 107 5.73 13.80 4.96
CA ASP A 107 5.88 14.59 3.74
C ASP A 107 6.47 13.76 2.60
N PHE A 108 6.58 14.37 1.43
CA PHE A 108 7.21 13.77 0.27
C PHE A 108 8.71 13.50 0.48
N ASP A 109 9.42 14.28 1.29
CA ASP A 109 10.86 14.05 1.54
C ASP A 109 11.08 12.80 2.40
N ASP A 110 10.15 12.51 3.31
CA ASP A 110 10.11 11.26 4.06
C ASP A 110 9.93 10.06 3.11
N LEU A 111 9.04 10.18 2.12
CA LEU A 111 8.90 9.18 1.05
C LEU A 111 10.19 9.01 0.26
N ALA A 112 10.80 10.12 -0.17
CA ALA A 112 12.02 10.10 -0.96
C ALA A 112 13.19 9.44 -0.21
N THR A 113 13.25 9.60 1.12
CA THR A 113 14.27 8.97 1.97
C THR A 113 14.15 7.44 2.01
N HIS A 114 12.96 6.89 1.79
CA HIS A 114 12.63 5.47 1.97
C HIS A 114 12.05 4.86 0.68
N ALA A 115 12.40 5.40 -0.49
CA ALA A 115 11.86 4.94 -1.78
C ALA A 115 12.58 3.72 -2.35
N ASP A 116 13.79 3.41 -1.85
CA ASP A 116 14.68 2.41 -2.43
C ASP A 116 14.01 1.02 -2.56
N GLY A 117 13.92 0.55 -3.81
CA GLY A 117 13.33 -0.74 -4.16
C GLY A 117 11.81 -0.82 -4.10
N LEU A 118 11.11 0.22 -3.64
CA LEU A 118 9.66 0.28 -3.66
C LEU A 118 9.14 0.59 -5.07
N LEU A 119 7.95 0.05 -5.37
CA LEU A 119 7.16 0.45 -6.53
C LEU A 119 6.02 1.36 -6.06
N ALA A 120 5.63 2.32 -6.89
CA ALA A 120 4.63 3.32 -6.53
C ALA A 120 3.49 3.44 -7.56
N GLY A 121 2.28 3.65 -7.06
CA GLY A 121 1.10 3.99 -7.85
C GLY A 121 0.41 5.21 -7.25
N VAL A 122 0.40 6.34 -7.97
CA VAL A 122 -0.23 7.57 -7.49
C VAL A 122 -1.75 7.46 -7.59
N LEU A 123 -2.45 7.85 -6.53
CA LEU A 123 -3.91 7.82 -6.45
C LEU A 123 -4.48 9.21 -6.77
N PRO A 124 -5.13 9.40 -7.93
CA PRO A 124 -5.84 10.64 -8.22
C PRO A 124 -7.06 10.81 -7.32
N ALA A 125 -7.41 12.08 -7.09
CA ALA A 125 -8.73 12.39 -6.55
C ALA A 125 -9.82 11.87 -7.50
N PRO A 126 -10.96 11.38 -6.99
CA PRO A 126 -12.06 10.96 -7.84
C PRO A 126 -12.47 12.08 -8.80
N ASN A 127 -12.61 11.75 -10.08
CA ASN A 127 -13.02 12.68 -11.14
C ASN A 127 -12.06 13.84 -11.43
N LYS A 128 -10.77 13.71 -11.06
CA LYS A 128 -9.74 14.68 -11.43
C LYS A 128 -8.74 14.04 -12.39
N ASP A 129 -8.60 14.63 -13.57
CA ASP A 129 -7.55 14.24 -14.51
C ASP A 129 -6.17 14.52 -13.90
N ILE A 130 -5.28 13.55 -13.98
CA ILE A 130 -3.88 13.71 -13.57
C ILE A 130 -3.17 14.52 -14.64
N GLN A 131 -2.65 15.69 -14.26
CA GLN A 131 -1.71 16.42 -15.10
C GLN A 131 -0.29 15.86 -14.91
N PRO A 132 0.57 15.88 -15.94
CA PRO A 132 1.96 15.40 -15.82
C PRO A 132 2.71 16.01 -14.64
N ASP A 133 2.46 17.29 -14.36
CA ASP A 133 3.08 18.03 -13.26
C ASP A 133 2.64 17.52 -11.87
N ASP A 134 1.43 16.96 -11.75
CA ASP A 134 0.90 16.42 -10.49
C ASP A 134 1.71 15.19 -10.01
N VAL A 135 2.34 14.47 -10.95
CA VAL A 135 3.07 13.21 -10.70
C VAL A 135 4.56 13.30 -11.01
N HIS A 136 5.06 14.47 -11.41
CA HIS A 136 6.46 14.65 -11.83
C HIS A 136 7.43 14.21 -10.73
N ARG A 137 7.21 14.68 -9.49
CA ARG A 137 8.05 14.32 -8.33
C ARG A 137 8.09 12.81 -8.11
N TYR A 138 6.95 12.12 -8.25
CA TYR A 138 6.86 10.66 -8.14
C TYR A 138 7.59 9.95 -9.28
N ARG A 139 7.47 10.47 -10.51
CA ARG A 139 8.17 9.90 -11.66
C ARG A 139 9.67 9.98 -11.51
N GLU A 140 10.21 11.11 -11.04
CA GLU A 140 11.66 11.25 -10.81
C GLU A 140 12.15 10.35 -9.69
N LEU A 141 11.35 10.19 -8.62
CA LEU A 141 11.74 9.41 -7.45
C LEU A 141 11.72 7.89 -7.71
N PHE A 142 10.76 7.40 -8.50
CA PHE A 142 10.55 5.97 -8.76
C PHE A 142 10.91 5.55 -10.20
N ALA A 143 11.79 6.31 -10.86
CA ALA A 143 12.28 6.06 -12.23
C ALA A 143 13.18 4.82 -12.34
#